data_AF-A0AAD2J1J6-F1
#
_entry.id   AF-A0AAD2J1J6-F1
#
_cell.length_a   1.000
_cell.length_b   1.000
_cell.length_c   1.000
_cell.angle_alpha   90.00
_cell.angle_beta   90.00
_cell.angle_gamma   90.00
#
_symmetry.space_group_name_H-M   'P 1'
#
loop_
_entity.id
_entity.type
_entity.pdbx_description
1 polymer ?
#
loop_
_entity_poly.entity_id
_entity_poly.type
_entity_poly.pdbx_seq_one_letter_code
_entity_poly.pdbx_strand_id
1 'polypeptide(L)'
;MEQDSYEQILAACRQRGACLRVVTLAPSLAAAQSDRGGRVLTDWERERVAQMYREGYATRPFSDLVLDTSGTDAQTSARQIAQWLAA
;
A
#
# COMPACT_ATOMS: atom_id res chain seq x y z
N MET A 1 -6.52 -3.70 -0.37
CA MET A 1 -6.91 -5.08 -0.03
C MET A 1 -7.91 -5.02 1.12
N GLU A 2 -8.94 -5.86 1.07
CA GLU A 2 -9.91 -6.02 2.16
C GLU A 2 -9.45 -7.11 3.13
N GLN A 3 -10.08 -7.18 4.31
CA GLN A 3 -9.73 -8.15 5.36
C GLN A 3 -9.87 -9.59 4.87
N ASP A 4 -10.99 -9.94 4.24
CA ASP A 4 -11.26 -11.30 3.77
C ASP A 4 -10.24 -11.75 2.71
N SER A 5 -9.81 -10.85 1.83
CA SER A 5 -8.76 -11.13 0.85
C SER A 5 -7.40 -11.38 1.52
N TYR A 6 -7.06 -10.60 2.55
CA TYR A 6 -5.84 -10.83 3.34
C TYR A 6 -5.86 -12.22 3.99
N GLU A 7 -6.97 -12.59 4.63
CA GLU A 7 -7.11 -13.87 5.32
C GLU A 7 -7.02 -15.06 4.37
N GLN A 8 -7.60 -14.96 3.17
CA GLN A 8 -7.49 -15.98 2.14
C GLN A 8 -6.04 -16.18 1.67
N ILE A 9 -5.30 -15.09 1.43
CA ILE A 9 -3.89 -15.16 1.04
C ILE A 9 -3.04 -15.74 2.19
N LEU A 10 -3.29 -15.29 3.42
CA LEU A 10 -2.60 -15.78 4.60
C LEU A 10 -2.80 -17.29 4.80
N ALA A 11 -4.03 -17.78 4.63
CA ALA A 11 -4.34 -19.20 4.68
C ALA A 11 -3.59 -19.99 3.60
N ALA A 12 -3.56 -19.48 2.36
CA ALA A 12 -2.85 -20.10 1.25
C ALA A 12 -1.32 -20.13 1.45
N CYS A 13 -0.74 -19.11 2.07
CA CYS A 13 0.67 -19.08 2.46
C CYS A 13 0.97 -20.12 3.55
N ARG A 14 0.14 -20.17 4.60
CA ARG A 14 0.29 -21.14 5.71
C ARG A 14 0.24 -22.59 5.22
N GLN A 15 -0.69 -22.91 4.30
CA GLN A 15 -0.77 -24.24 3.70
C GLN A 15 0.49 -24.66 2.93
N ARG A 16 1.24 -23.69 2.40
CA ARG A 16 2.48 -23.91 1.65
C ARG A 16 3.74 -23.75 2.50
N GLY A 17 3.61 -23.51 3.81
CA GLY A 17 4.76 -23.18 4.67
C GLY A 17 5.46 -21.87 4.29
N ALA A 18 4.79 -20.99 3.54
CA ALA A 18 5.34 -19.71 3.12
C ALA A 18 5.04 -18.61 4.14
N CYS A 19 5.96 -17.67 4.28
CA CYS A 19 5.77 -16.48 5.11
C CYS A 19 5.13 -15.36 4.29
N LEU A 20 4.01 -14.80 4.76
CA LEU A 20 3.41 -13.62 4.17
C LEU A 20 3.99 -12.36 4.82
N ARG A 21 4.32 -11.36 4.00
CA ARG A 21 4.67 -10.00 4.41
C ARG A 21 3.81 -9.02 3.63
N VAL A 22 3.13 -8.11 4.32
CA VAL A 22 2.25 -7.11 3.72
C VAL A 22 2.84 -5.72 3.92
N VAL A 23 3.19 -5.08 2.81
CA VAL A 23 3.67 -3.69 2.79
C VAL A 23 2.58 -2.80 2.19
N THR A 24 2.15 -1.78 2.91
CA THR A 24 1.28 -0.73 2.39
C THR A 24 2.13 0.46 1.96
N LEU A 25 2.05 0.80 0.67
CA LEU A 25 2.53 2.07 0.17
C LEU A 25 1.46 3.13 0.47
N ALA A 26 1.80 4.04 1.37
CA ALA A 26 0.91 5.02 1.96
C ALA A 26 1.43 6.43 1.69
N PRO A 27 1.44 6.89 0.42
CA PRO A 27 1.74 8.30 0.15
C PRO A 27 0.76 9.20 0.92
N SER A 28 1.09 10.47 1.05
CA SER A 28 0.18 11.48 1.56
C SER A 28 -1.06 11.55 0.67
N LEU A 29 -2.19 11.96 1.25
CA LEU A 29 -3.43 12.13 0.49
C LEU A 29 -3.22 13.08 -0.70
N ALA A 30 -2.46 14.17 -0.50
CA ALA A 30 -2.14 15.12 -1.56
C ALA A 30 -1.38 14.45 -2.73
N ALA A 31 -0.36 13.64 -2.43
CA ALA A 31 0.36 12.89 -3.46
C ALA A 31 -0.51 11.81 -4.12
N ALA A 32 -1.38 11.13 -3.37
CA ALA A 32 -2.28 10.12 -3.93
C ALA A 32 -3.38 10.71 -4.83
N GLN A 33 -3.76 11.96 -4.59
CA GLN A 33 -4.69 12.73 -5.40
C GLN A 33 -4.02 13.44 -6.57
N SER A 34 -2.68 13.44 -6.69
CA SER A 34 -2.01 14.03 -7.85
C SER A 34 -2.12 13.14 -9.08
N ASP A 35 -1.77 13.70 -10.24
CA ASP A 35 -1.70 12.94 -11.48
C ASP A 35 -0.67 11.82 -11.38
N ARG A 36 -0.93 10.73 -12.07
CA ARG A 36 -0.14 9.49 -12.00
C ARG A 36 0.75 9.41 -13.22
N GLY A 37 1.92 10.04 -13.14
CA GLY A 37 2.80 10.22 -14.30
C GLY A 37 2.08 11.01 -15.39
N GLY A 38 1.90 10.42 -16.57
CA GLY A 38 1.17 11.04 -17.68
C GLY A 38 -0.35 10.97 -17.59
N ARG A 39 -0.92 10.31 -16.57
CA ARG A 39 -2.37 10.11 -16.45
C ARG A 39 -2.99 11.13 -15.50
N VAL A 40 -3.86 11.97 -16.04
CA VAL A 40 -4.68 12.91 -15.26
C VAL A 40 -5.80 12.15 -14.54
N LEU A 41 -5.97 12.43 -13.25
CA LEU A 41 -7.10 11.90 -12.49
C LEU A 41 -8.35 12.76 -12.69
N THR A 42 -9.48 12.09 -12.90
CA THR A 42 -10.81 12.72 -12.87
C THR A 42 -11.19 13.16 -11.46
N ASP A 43 -12.16 14.06 -11.34
CA ASP A 43 -12.65 14.54 -10.04
C ASP A 43 -13.20 13.39 -9.18
N TRP A 44 -13.98 12.49 -9.78
CA TRP A 44 -14.48 11.29 -9.11
C TRP A 44 -13.34 10.41 -8.57
N GLU A 45 -12.24 10.24 -9.32
CA GLU A 45 -11.09 9.48 -8.83
C GLU A 45 -10.43 10.15 -7.62
N ARG A 46 -10.29 11.49 -7.63
CA ARG A 46 -9.71 12.24 -6.50
C ARG A 46 -10.59 12.15 -5.26
N GLU A 47 -11.90 12.22 -5.42
CA GLU A 47 -12.87 12.02 -4.33
C GLU A 47 -12.81 10.60 -3.79
N ARG A 48 -12.75 9.60 -4.67
CA ARG A 48 -12.64 8.19 -4.27
C ARG A 48 -11.35 7.93 -3.50
N VAL A 49 -10.23 8.52 -3.92
CA VAL A 49 -8.97 8.46 -3.17
C VAL A 49 -9.16 9.03 -1.76
N ALA A 50 -9.75 10.23 -1.62
CA ALA A 50 -10.00 10.81 -0.29
C ALA A 50 -10.88 9.91 0.60
N GLN A 51 -11.90 9.27 0.00
CA GLN A 51 -12.73 8.31 0.71
C GLN A 51 -11.93 7.09 1.18
N MET A 52 -11.09 6.51 0.33
CA MET A 52 -10.25 5.36 0.70
C MET A 52 -9.30 5.68 1.87
N TYR A 53 -8.77 6.90 1.94
CA TYR A 53 -7.96 7.33 3.09
C TYR A 53 -8.78 7.40 4.38
N ARG A 54 -10.01 7.94 4.32
CA ARG A 54 -10.94 7.93 5.46
C ARG A 54 -11.33 6.51 5.89
N GLU A 55 -11.44 5.59 4.93
CA GLU A 55 -11.69 4.15 5.17
C GLU A 55 -10.46 3.40 5.70
N GLY A 56 -9.32 4.08 5.90
CA GLY A 56 -8.11 3.49 6.48
C GLY A 56 -7.31 2.61 5.52
N TYR A 57 -7.50 2.73 4.19
CA TYR A 57 -6.75 1.93 3.22
C TYR A 57 -5.23 2.17 3.28
N ALA A 58 -4.81 3.37 3.68
CA ALA A 58 -3.39 3.72 3.84
C ALA A 58 -2.78 3.19 5.15
N THR A 59 -3.59 2.66 6.08
CA THR A 59 -3.17 2.23 7.42
C THR A 59 -3.86 0.91 7.79
N ARG A 60 -3.79 -0.09 6.91
CA ARG A 60 -4.46 -1.37 7.16
C ARG A 60 -3.85 -2.07 8.38
N PRO A 61 -4.67 -2.60 9.31
CA PRO A 61 -4.16 -3.26 10.52
C PRO A 61 -3.30 -4.50 10.26
N PHE A 62 -3.48 -5.16 9.12
CA PHE A 62 -2.72 -6.34 8.71
C PHE A 62 -1.40 -6.01 8.00
N SER A 63 -1.01 -4.74 7.92
CA SER A 63 0.23 -4.32 7.29
C SER A 63 1.40 -4.51 8.26
N ASP A 64 2.39 -5.29 7.84
CA ASP A 64 3.64 -5.46 8.58
C ASP A 64 4.54 -4.23 8.45
N LEU A 65 4.42 -3.49 7.34
CA LEU A 65 5.08 -2.22 7.10
C LEU A 65 4.12 -1.24 6.41
N VAL A 66 4.06 -0.01 6.90
CA VAL A 66 3.44 1.13 6.23
C VAL A 66 4.55 2.09 5.82
N LEU A 67 4.66 2.37 4.53
CA LEU A 67 5.73 3.18 3.96
C LEU A 67 5.16 4.42 3.28
N ASP A 68 5.51 5.61 3.76
CA ASP A 68 5.19 6.86 3.04
C ASP A 68 6.11 7.01 1.82
N THR A 69 5.50 7.00 0.65
CA THR A 69 6.20 7.12 -0.64
C THR A 69 6.03 8.50 -1.29
N SER A 70 5.57 9.51 -0.56
CA SER A 70 5.31 10.85 -1.12
C SER A 70 6.56 11.53 -1.70
N GLY A 71 7.71 11.29 -1.07
CA GLY A 71 8.98 11.96 -1.38
C GLY A 71 10.04 11.03 -1.95
N THR A 72 9.70 9.79 -2.28
CA THR A 72 10.65 8.78 -2.74
C THR A 72 10.30 8.32 -4.15
N ASP A 73 11.33 8.05 -4.95
CA ASP A 73 11.14 7.31 -6.18
C ASP A 73 10.91 5.80 -5.90
N ALA A 74 10.52 5.07 -6.94
CA ALA A 74 10.25 3.64 -6.84
C ALA A 74 11.49 2.85 -6.38
N GLN A 75 12.69 3.23 -6.84
CA GLN A 75 13.92 2.53 -6.52
C GLN A 75 14.32 2.69 -5.05
N THR A 76 14.11 3.87 -4.49
CA THR A 76 14.39 4.18 -3.09
C THR A 76 13.40 3.47 -2.19
N SER A 77 12.11 3.49 -2.54
CA SER A 77 11.07 2.75 -1.82
C SER A 77 11.33 1.24 -1.82
N ALA A 78 11.72 0.68 -2.97
CA ALA A 78 12.07 -0.74 -3.07
C ALA A 78 13.28 -1.11 -2.21
N ARG A 79 14.32 -0.25 -2.16
CA ARG A 79 15.49 -0.46 -1.28
C ARG A 79 15.11 -0.44 0.20
N GLN A 80 14.23 0.48 0.62
CA GLN A 80 13.73 0.54 1.99
C GLN A 80 12.99 -0.74 2.37
N ILE A 81 12.12 -1.24 1.47
CA ILE A 81 11.40 -2.51 1.69
C ILE A 81 12.37 -3.68 1.77
N ALA A 82 13.36 -3.75 0.87
CA ALA A 82 14.36 -4.82 0.89
C ALA A 82 15.21 -4.82 2.17
N GLN A 83 15.59 -3.63 2.66
CA GLN A 83 16.30 -3.48 3.94
C GLN A 83 15.45 -3.93 5.12
N TRP A 84 14.16 -3.55 5.14
CA TRP A 84 13.24 -3.99 6.17
C TRP A 84 13.00 -5.51 6.16
N LEU A 85 12.93 -6.13 4.99
CA LEU A 85 12.79 -7.60 4.85
C LEU A 85 14.05 -8.37 5.30
N ALA A 86 15.21 -7.72 5.28
CA ALA A 86 16.49 -8.32 5.68
C ALA A 86 16.82 -8.16 7.17
N ALA A 87 16.05 -7.34 7.90
CA ALA A 87 16.17 -7.14 9.34
C ALA A 87 15.41 -8.21 10.13
#